data_AF-A0A2P4YJZ6-F1
#
_entry.id   AF-A0A2P4YJZ6-F1
#
_cell.length_a   1.000
_cell.length_b   1.000
_cell.length_c   1.000
_cell.angle_alpha   90.00
_cell.angle_beta   90.00
_cell.angle_gamma   90.00
#
_symmetry.space_group_name_H-M   'P 1'
#
loop_
_entity.id
_entity.type
_entity.pdbx_description
1 polymer ?
#
loop_
_entity_poly.entity_id
_entity_poly.type
_entity_poly.pdbx_seq_one_letter_code
_entity_poly.pdbx_strand_id
1 'polypeptide(L)'
;MERTANSPKKADDEYDYPEDLPQLQVNRLKAAAAKCHEGTISSLFLSLFGQAFEELHFLPLKTLRMVYSHPMDDGQLRSFKVKFEGEGVDDYGGPYREFFSQFFAELQMLHVRETETSEKKTSGNSSNGGPSSTSQKLDPGVSVSACVLPFLMPSPNWRNGVGANREKFVLNGALVNDVGDGKKTSSLPGESAEEKRQLYCEMFYFLGQMIGICLRTRVCVRLDLAMSVWKQLVAEDDSNQENALETLKEIDFVAYSLWKTLKGISDELKRIEATENPTSTKFHELEEQLEAMDLVFTTVLSDGRTVELCEDGTNIAVTLTNLEKYLQAMLQARVKETHEVMNIVKQGLHSIMPVSALALLTWNELEKRMCGVAEVDVKLLQDNTEYDEDLSPNDEFIQRFWRVLESFESEDKRAFLRFVWARSRLPLGSAQFHQKFKIQALASSGTGDGNGTTATTGGWMDSQMPKSHTCFFALQLPRYSSDEICRERLLYAVRNCVEMDGDFRLADTEMTGWTGINPTDQLRI
;
A
#
# COMPACT_ATOMS: atom_id res chain seq x y z
N MET A 1 -20.64 0.67 -13.75
CA MET A 1 -20.53 -0.16 -12.53
C MET A 1 -21.90 -0.67 -12.08
N GLU A 2 -22.89 0.23 -11.91
CA GLU A 2 -24.26 -0.10 -11.45
C GLU A 2 -24.97 -1.21 -12.25
N ARG A 3 -24.82 -1.24 -13.58
CA ARG A 3 -25.43 -2.30 -14.45
C ARG A 3 -25.02 -3.74 -14.12
N THR A 4 -23.94 -3.92 -13.36
CA THR A 4 -23.42 -5.23 -12.95
C THR A 4 -23.47 -5.43 -11.44
N ALA A 5 -24.05 -4.47 -10.71
CA ALA A 5 -24.31 -4.60 -9.29
C ALA A 5 -25.55 -5.47 -9.08
N ASN A 6 -25.47 -6.32 -8.06
CA ASN A 6 -26.63 -7.06 -7.59
C ASN A 6 -27.14 -6.39 -6.31
N SER A 7 -28.45 -6.34 -6.17
CA SER A 7 -29.07 -5.93 -4.91
C SER A 7 -29.44 -7.17 -4.12
N PRO A 8 -29.36 -7.11 -2.78
CA PRO A 8 -29.90 -8.18 -1.94
C PRO A 8 -31.42 -8.29 -2.11
N LYS A 9 -31.99 -9.37 -1.60
CA LYS A 9 -33.43 -9.45 -1.38
C LYS A 9 -33.86 -8.35 -0.41
N LYS A 10 -35.09 -7.88 -0.55
CA LYS A 10 -35.65 -6.92 0.40
C LYS A 10 -35.90 -7.64 1.72
N ALA A 11 -35.39 -7.07 2.82
CA ALA A 11 -35.74 -7.52 4.17
C ALA A 11 -37.20 -7.16 4.51
N ASP A 12 -37.77 -7.85 5.49
CA ASP A 12 -39.13 -7.59 5.96
C ASP A 12 -39.24 -6.22 6.63
N ASP A 13 -38.23 -5.85 7.43
CA ASP A 13 -38.04 -4.51 8.02
C ASP A 13 -36.90 -3.76 7.30
N GLU A 14 -36.98 -2.43 7.22
CA GLU A 14 -35.95 -1.61 6.57
C GLU A 14 -34.67 -1.45 7.41
N TYR A 15 -34.74 -1.70 8.71
CA TYR A 15 -33.61 -1.73 9.66
C TYR A 15 -33.05 -3.14 9.89
N ASP A 16 -33.61 -4.15 9.23
CA ASP A 16 -33.05 -5.49 9.19
C ASP A 16 -32.08 -5.63 8.02
N TYR A 17 -30.96 -6.31 8.28
CA TYR A 17 -30.06 -6.70 7.19
C TYR A 17 -30.73 -7.79 6.33
N PRO A 18 -30.54 -7.74 5.01
CA PRO A 18 -31.03 -8.80 4.13
C PRO A 18 -30.46 -10.17 4.47
N GLU A 19 -31.31 -11.21 4.45
CA GLU A 19 -30.89 -12.59 4.75
C GLU A 19 -29.83 -13.13 3.80
N ASP A 20 -29.78 -12.63 2.56
CA ASP A 20 -28.81 -13.04 1.54
C ASP A 20 -27.56 -12.16 1.51
N LEU A 21 -27.43 -11.19 2.41
CA LEU A 21 -26.19 -10.46 2.63
C LEU A 21 -25.22 -11.36 3.42
N PRO A 22 -24.09 -11.78 2.83
CA PRO A 22 -23.11 -12.61 3.54
C PRO A 22 -22.51 -11.86 4.73
N GLN A 23 -22.11 -12.61 5.76
CA GLN A 23 -21.39 -12.08 6.91
C GLN A 23 -19.99 -12.70 6.95
N LEU A 24 -18.98 -11.85 6.91
CA LEU A 24 -17.58 -12.18 7.13
C LEU A 24 -17.28 -12.14 8.64
N GLN A 25 -16.84 -13.26 9.20
CA GLN A 25 -16.37 -13.36 10.58
C GLN A 25 -14.84 -13.41 10.60
N VAL A 26 -14.23 -12.50 11.36
CA VAL A 26 -12.76 -12.42 11.42
C VAL A 26 -12.29 -12.26 12.85
N ASN A 27 -11.27 -13.01 13.20
CA ASN A 27 -10.62 -12.99 14.50
C ASN A 27 -9.30 -12.23 14.41
N ARG A 28 -9.29 -10.98 14.87
CA ARG A 28 -8.11 -10.11 14.81
C ARG A 28 -7.00 -10.54 15.77
N LEU A 29 -7.35 -11.14 16.90
CA LEU A 29 -6.38 -11.65 17.87
C LEU A 29 -5.60 -12.84 17.30
N LYS A 30 -6.29 -13.76 16.61
CA LYS A 30 -5.63 -14.86 15.88
C LYS A 30 -4.72 -14.34 14.77
N ALA A 31 -5.18 -13.37 13.99
CA ALA A 31 -4.35 -12.77 12.95
C ALA A 31 -3.12 -12.07 13.52
N ALA A 32 -3.25 -11.37 14.66
CA ALA A 32 -2.11 -10.78 15.35
C ALA A 32 -1.10 -11.83 15.83
N ALA A 33 -1.57 -12.93 16.44
CA ALA A 33 -0.70 -14.02 16.90
C ALA A 33 -0.02 -14.77 15.73
N ALA A 34 -0.69 -14.90 14.58
CA ALA A 34 -0.14 -15.54 13.40
C ALA A 34 1.12 -14.84 12.87
N LYS A 35 1.23 -13.52 13.08
CA LYS A 35 2.41 -12.72 12.71
C LYS A 35 3.67 -13.15 13.48
N CYS A 36 3.52 -13.78 14.65
CA CYS A 36 4.64 -14.31 15.43
C CYS A 36 5.07 -15.72 14.99
N HIS A 37 4.32 -16.37 14.09
CA HIS A 37 4.56 -17.74 13.62
C HIS A 37 4.68 -17.77 12.10
N GLU A 38 5.73 -17.14 11.57
CA GLU A 38 5.87 -16.84 10.14
C GLU A 38 6.21 -18.08 9.27
N GLY A 39 5.89 -18.00 7.97
CA GLY A 39 6.42 -18.90 6.94
C GLY A 39 5.71 -20.25 6.74
N THR A 40 4.60 -20.53 7.45
CA THR A 40 3.80 -21.75 7.24
C THR A 40 2.47 -21.45 6.54
N ILE A 41 1.93 -22.43 5.82
CA ILE A 41 0.57 -22.33 5.24
C ILE A 41 -0.47 -22.16 6.36
N SER A 42 -0.25 -22.79 7.51
CA SER A 42 -1.14 -22.64 8.66
C SER A 42 -1.22 -21.20 9.17
N SER A 43 -0.09 -20.47 9.25
CA SER A 43 -0.14 -19.06 9.66
C SER A 43 -0.74 -18.14 8.60
N LEU A 44 -0.64 -18.51 7.32
CA LEU A 44 -1.34 -17.81 6.24
C LEU A 44 -2.87 -17.85 6.42
N PHE A 45 -3.45 -19.00 6.78
CA PHE A 45 -4.89 -19.11 7.03
C PHE A 45 -5.36 -18.42 8.32
N LEU A 46 -4.46 -18.23 9.29
CA LEU A 46 -4.77 -17.48 10.51
C LEU A 46 -4.76 -15.96 10.31
N SER A 47 -4.15 -15.47 9.22
CA SER A 47 -4.09 -14.04 8.89
C SER A 47 -5.48 -13.48 8.53
N LEU A 48 -5.67 -12.16 8.57
CA LEU A 48 -6.92 -11.54 8.09
C LEU A 48 -7.19 -11.88 6.62
N PHE A 49 -6.13 -11.91 5.80
CA PHE A 49 -6.20 -12.34 4.42
C PHE A 49 -6.69 -13.79 4.30
N GLY A 50 -6.10 -14.71 5.06
CA GLY A 50 -6.47 -16.13 5.04
C GLY A 50 -7.89 -16.40 5.51
N GLN A 51 -8.29 -15.80 6.63
CA GLN A 51 -9.66 -15.91 7.16
C GLN A 51 -10.70 -15.39 6.16
N ALA A 52 -10.43 -14.24 5.53
CA ALA A 52 -11.31 -13.71 4.49
C ALA A 52 -11.34 -14.57 3.23
N PHE A 53 -10.21 -15.18 2.86
CA PHE A 53 -10.15 -16.13 1.74
C PHE A 53 -11.07 -17.33 1.99
N GLU A 54 -11.01 -17.95 3.17
CA GLU A 54 -11.84 -19.12 3.51
C GLU A 54 -13.35 -18.80 3.46
N GLU A 55 -13.76 -17.61 3.91
CA GLU A 55 -15.17 -17.25 3.96
C GLU A 55 -15.74 -16.67 2.65
N LEU A 56 -14.95 -15.88 1.92
CA LEU A 56 -15.47 -15.11 0.78
C LEU A 56 -15.14 -15.71 -0.59
N HIS A 57 -13.97 -16.32 -0.76
CA HIS A 57 -13.47 -16.73 -2.08
C HIS A 57 -14.43 -17.71 -2.79
N PHE A 58 -15.02 -18.63 -2.03
CA PHE A 58 -15.92 -19.66 -2.54
C PHE A 58 -17.38 -19.22 -2.67
N LEU A 59 -17.71 -17.98 -2.29
CA LEU A 59 -19.06 -17.46 -2.47
C LEU A 59 -19.37 -17.25 -3.95
N PRO A 60 -20.64 -17.41 -4.37
CA PRO A 60 -21.03 -17.11 -5.74
C PRO A 60 -20.67 -15.67 -6.14
N LEU A 61 -20.14 -15.46 -7.35
CA LEU A 61 -19.79 -14.12 -7.85
C LEU A 61 -20.96 -13.13 -7.78
N LYS A 62 -22.21 -13.61 -7.91
CA LYS A 62 -23.39 -12.76 -7.74
C LYS A 62 -23.47 -12.13 -6.35
N THR A 63 -23.04 -12.85 -5.33
CA THR A 63 -22.99 -12.43 -3.94
C THR A 63 -21.86 -11.44 -3.73
N LEU A 64 -20.65 -11.74 -4.24
CA LEU A 64 -19.51 -10.82 -4.15
C LEU A 64 -19.70 -9.50 -4.94
N ARG A 65 -20.58 -9.49 -5.95
CA ARG A 65 -20.96 -8.27 -6.69
C ARG A 65 -22.11 -7.48 -6.04
N MET A 66 -22.56 -7.90 -4.86
CA MET A 66 -23.66 -7.24 -4.16
C MET A 66 -23.27 -5.82 -3.75
N VAL A 67 -24.22 -4.90 -3.87
CA VAL A 67 -24.10 -3.51 -3.45
C VAL A 67 -25.32 -3.17 -2.63
N TYR A 68 -25.11 -2.98 -1.33
CA TYR A 68 -26.13 -2.65 -0.35
C TYR A 68 -25.66 -1.50 0.54
N SER A 69 -26.58 -0.67 1.03
CA SER A 69 -26.32 0.33 2.07
C SER A 69 -27.45 0.20 3.09
N HIS A 70 -27.12 -0.07 4.34
CA HIS A 70 -28.11 -0.05 5.41
C HIS A 70 -28.49 1.42 5.73
N PRO A 71 -29.71 1.71 6.20
CA PRO A 71 -30.10 3.07 6.60
C PRO A 71 -29.20 3.70 7.67
N MET A 72 -28.58 2.87 8.52
CA MET A 72 -27.65 3.29 9.57
C MET A 72 -26.18 3.38 9.12
N ASP A 73 -25.86 3.03 7.87
CA ASP A 73 -24.48 3.00 7.36
C ASP A 73 -24.01 4.33 6.75
N ASP A 74 -24.82 5.38 6.84
CA ASP A 74 -24.54 6.70 6.25
C ASP A 74 -24.12 6.62 4.77
N GLY A 75 -24.83 5.80 4.00
CA GLY A 75 -24.58 5.62 2.56
C GLY A 75 -23.38 4.73 2.20
N GLN A 76 -22.68 4.14 3.17
CA GLN A 76 -21.57 3.22 2.89
C GLN A 76 -22.09 1.97 2.16
N LEU A 77 -21.63 1.80 0.91
CA LEU A 77 -21.90 0.59 0.13
C LEU A 77 -21.10 -0.59 0.69
N ARG A 78 -21.68 -1.79 0.64
CA ARG A 78 -21.05 -3.04 1.09
C ARG A 78 -21.51 -4.24 0.26
N SER A 79 -20.66 -5.26 0.21
CA SER A 79 -20.98 -6.59 -0.38
C SER A 79 -21.21 -7.67 0.67
N PHE A 80 -20.79 -7.42 1.92
CA PHE A 80 -20.93 -8.29 3.07
C PHE A 80 -20.97 -7.47 4.37
N LYS A 81 -21.44 -8.07 5.46
CA LYS A 81 -21.33 -7.56 6.82
C LYS A 81 -20.05 -8.08 7.47
N VAL A 82 -19.36 -7.27 8.28
CA VAL A 82 -18.19 -7.71 9.04
C VAL A 82 -18.58 -7.94 10.49
N LYS A 83 -18.07 -9.03 11.07
CA LYS A 83 -18.16 -9.32 12.51
C LYS A 83 -16.77 -9.68 13.02
N PHE A 84 -16.25 -8.87 13.94
CA PHE A 84 -15.01 -9.22 14.63
C PHE A 84 -15.30 -10.19 15.78
N GLU A 85 -14.73 -11.40 15.72
CA GLU A 85 -14.94 -12.42 16.74
C GLU A 85 -14.40 -11.97 18.10
N GLY A 86 -15.20 -12.13 19.15
CA GLY A 86 -14.82 -11.72 20.51
C GLY A 86 -14.96 -10.22 20.77
N GLU A 87 -15.40 -9.44 19.78
CA GLU A 87 -15.57 -8.00 19.90
C GLU A 87 -17.07 -7.64 19.84
N GLY A 88 -17.54 -6.85 20.81
CA GLY A 88 -18.94 -6.40 20.90
C GLY A 88 -19.28 -5.24 19.98
N VAL A 89 -18.80 -5.27 18.72
CA VAL A 89 -18.94 -4.15 17.77
C VAL A 89 -19.98 -4.48 16.71
N ASP A 90 -20.99 -3.61 16.58
CA ASP A 90 -22.00 -3.68 15.52
C ASP A 90 -21.53 -2.93 14.26
N ASP A 91 -21.73 -3.55 13.09
CA ASP A 91 -21.23 -3.04 11.83
C ASP A 91 -22.17 -2.05 11.13
N TYR A 92 -22.17 -0.81 11.62
CA TYR A 92 -22.78 0.36 10.95
C TYR A 92 -21.87 0.98 9.87
N GLY A 93 -20.98 0.19 9.27
CA GLY A 93 -20.09 0.60 8.17
C GLY A 93 -18.67 0.93 8.61
N GLY A 94 -18.46 1.19 9.90
CA GLY A 94 -17.13 1.32 10.50
C GLY A 94 -16.31 0.03 10.37
N PRO A 95 -16.77 -1.10 10.94
CA PRO A 95 -16.07 -2.38 10.84
C PRO A 95 -15.79 -2.85 9.42
N TYR A 96 -16.71 -2.59 8.47
CA TYR A 96 -16.48 -2.88 7.06
C TYR A 96 -15.23 -2.17 6.50
N ARG A 97 -15.09 -0.87 6.77
CA ARG A 97 -13.92 -0.09 6.33
C ARG A 97 -12.65 -0.50 7.06
N GLU A 98 -12.77 -0.74 8.36
CA GLU A 98 -11.65 -1.14 9.21
C GLU A 98 -11.06 -2.48 8.77
N PHE A 99 -11.92 -3.46 8.46
CA PHE A 99 -11.48 -4.75 7.91
C PHE A 99 -10.62 -4.56 6.66
N PHE A 100 -11.08 -3.77 5.68
CA PHE A 100 -10.29 -3.54 4.46
C PHE A 100 -8.97 -2.81 4.75
N SER A 101 -9.00 -1.82 5.65
CA SER A 101 -7.78 -1.11 6.09
C SER A 101 -6.73 -2.11 6.62
N GLN A 102 -7.14 -2.98 7.55
CA GLN A 102 -6.26 -3.96 8.17
C GLN A 102 -5.85 -5.09 7.22
N PHE A 103 -6.75 -5.55 6.37
CA PHE A 103 -6.49 -6.57 5.34
C PHE A 103 -5.34 -6.14 4.40
N PHE A 104 -5.40 -4.91 3.87
CA PHE A 104 -4.34 -4.41 2.99
C PHE A 104 -3.09 -4.00 3.75
N ALA A 105 -3.20 -3.54 5.00
CA ALA A 105 -2.04 -3.30 5.85
C ALA A 105 -1.25 -4.59 6.14
N GLU A 106 -1.95 -5.70 6.43
CA GLU A 106 -1.34 -7.01 6.68
C GLU A 106 -0.56 -7.53 5.46
N LEU A 107 -1.09 -7.32 4.24
CA LEU A 107 -0.40 -7.67 2.99
C LEU A 107 0.94 -6.94 2.78
N GLN A 108 1.07 -5.73 3.33
CA GLN A 108 2.24 -4.85 3.17
C GLN A 108 3.14 -4.83 4.42
N MET A 109 2.80 -5.61 5.46
CA MET A 109 3.54 -5.64 6.71
C MET A 109 4.90 -6.32 6.51
N LEU A 110 5.99 -5.62 6.85
CA LEU A 110 7.35 -6.17 6.78
C LEU A 110 7.71 -6.93 8.06
N HIS A 111 8.57 -7.94 7.91
CA HIS A 111 9.19 -8.62 9.04
C HIS A 111 10.01 -7.63 9.89
N VAL A 112 9.80 -7.66 11.20
CA VAL A 112 10.57 -6.86 12.16
C VAL A 112 11.84 -7.63 12.49
N ARG A 113 12.99 -7.12 12.07
CA ARG A 113 14.27 -7.65 12.59
C ARG A 113 14.46 -7.10 14.00
N GLU A 114 14.47 -7.97 15.00
CA GLU A 114 15.11 -7.65 16.27
C GLU A 114 16.58 -7.33 15.96
N THR A 115 16.93 -6.04 15.93
CA THR A 115 18.33 -5.67 16.04
C THR A 115 18.77 -6.07 17.42
N GLU A 116 19.49 -7.19 17.54
CA GLU A 116 20.25 -7.50 18.74
C GLU A 116 21.09 -6.25 19.09
N THR A 117 20.68 -5.51 20.12
CA THR A 117 21.50 -4.51 20.78
C THR A 117 22.63 -5.22 21.50
N SER A 118 23.61 -5.71 20.74
CA SER A 118 24.92 -6.04 21.27
C SER A 118 25.67 -4.72 21.43
N GLU A 119 25.53 -4.11 22.61
CA GLU A 119 26.45 -3.11 23.12
C GLU A 119 27.88 -3.68 23.12
N LYS A 120 28.63 -3.50 22.04
CA LYS A 120 30.09 -3.56 22.07
C LYS A 120 30.64 -2.14 22.01
N LYS A 121 30.95 -1.62 23.20
CA LYS A 121 31.93 -0.57 23.41
C LYS A 121 33.20 -0.89 22.63
N THR A 122 33.54 -0.08 21.63
CA THR A 122 34.94 0.28 21.35
C THR A 122 35.04 1.57 20.56
N SER A 123 36.04 2.35 20.95
CA SER A 123 36.40 3.71 20.59
C SER A 123 36.71 3.98 19.11
N GLY A 124 36.26 5.15 18.65
CA GLY A 124 36.97 6.14 17.79
C GLY A 124 37.79 5.68 16.57
N ASN A 125 37.41 6.13 15.37
CA ASN A 125 38.13 7.22 14.68
C ASN A 125 37.39 7.68 13.42
N SER A 126 37.49 8.97 13.12
CA SER A 126 37.05 9.62 11.89
C SER A 126 38.12 9.46 10.80
N SER A 127 37.73 9.06 9.58
CA SER A 127 38.46 9.38 8.35
C SER A 127 37.63 9.15 7.08
N ASN A 128 37.66 10.15 6.19
CA ASN A 128 37.13 10.23 4.82
C ASN A 128 37.42 9.01 3.91
N GLY A 129 36.51 8.73 2.98
CA GLY A 129 36.75 7.93 1.77
C GLY A 129 35.61 8.09 0.74
N GLY A 130 35.95 8.55 -0.47
CA GLY A 130 35.02 8.84 -1.58
C GLY A 130 34.43 7.58 -2.26
N PRO A 131 33.66 7.75 -3.36
CA PRO A 131 32.87 6.67 -3.94
C PRO A 131 33.74 5.78 -4.82
N SER A 132 33.89 4.51 -4.44
CA SER A 132 34.40 3.46 -5.34
C SER A 132 33.27 2.53 -5.74
N SER A 133 32.94 2.57 -7.03
CA SER A 133 32.10 1.64 -7.76
C SER A 133 32.80 0.29 -7.91
N THR A 134 32.26 -0.78 -7.35
CA THR A 134 32.50 -2.15 -7.83
C THR A 134 31.38 -3.08 -7.35
N SER A 135 30.94 -3.93 -8.29
CA SER A 135 30.01 -5.05 -8.13
C SER A 135 30.09 -5.71 -6.75
N GLN A 136 29.12 -5.43 -5.88
CA GLN A 136 28.88 -6.30 -4.73
C GLN A 136 28.18 -7.54 -5.26
N LYS A 137 28.91 -8.65 -5.32
CA LYS A 137 28.30 -9.97 -5.16
C LYS A 137 27.44 -9.89 -3.90
N LEU A 138 26.12 -9.80 -4.08
CA LEU A 138 25.17 -9.95 -2.99
C LEU A 138 25.50 -11.30 -2.33
N ASP A 139 25.86 -11.26 -1.05
CA ASP A 139 25.98 -12.47 -0.25
C ASP A 139 24.68 -13.28 -0.41
N PRO A 140 24.74 -14.60 -0.67
CA PRO A 140 23.55 -15.45 -0.83
C PRO A 140 22.64 -15.53 0.42
N GLY A 141 23.00 -14.83 1.50
CA GLY A 141 22.34 -14.84 2.80
C GLY A 141 21.71 -13.51 3.24
N VAL A 142 21.72 -12.45 2.42
CA VAL A 142 20.96 -11.23 2.76
C VAL A 142 19.48 -11.50 2.48
N SER A 143 18.80 -12.08 3.47
CA SER A 143 17.34 -12.22 3.46
C SER A 143 16.74 -10.84 3.17
N VAL A 144 16.06 -10.74 2.03
CA VAL A 144 15.20 -9.61 1.65
C VAL A 144 14.28 -9.33 2.84
N SER A 145 14.07 -8.07 3.22
CA SER A 145 12.99 -7.73 4.14
C SER A 145 11.69 -8.14 3.44
N ALA A 146 11.16 -9.31 3.83
CA ALA A 146 9.99 -9.89 3.22
C ALA A 146 8.75 -9.29 3.87
N CYS A 147 7.64 -9.27 3.13
CA CYS A 147 6.35 -9.08 3.77
C CYS A 147 6.00 -10.33 4.57
N VAL A 148 5.29 -10.18 5.69
CA VAL A 148 4.81 -11.30 6.53
C VAL A 148 3.98 -12.26 5.67
N LEU A 149 3.12 -11.71 4.82
CA LEU A 149 2.42 -12.47 3.78
C LEU A 149 3.24 -12.49 2.48
N PRO A 150 3.31 -13.63 1.77
CA PRO A 150 4.27 -13.81 0.69
C PRO A 150 3.86 -13.13 -0.64
N PHE A 151 2.66 -12.53 -0.72
CA PHE A 151 2.08 -12.05 -1.98
C PHE A 151 2.70 -10.77 -2.52
N LEU A 152 3.22 -9.91 -1.63
CA LEU A 152 3.86 -8.65 -1.97
C LEU A 152 5.33 -8.67 -1.55
N MET A 153 6.14 -7.88 -2.24
CA MET A 153 7.54 -7.65 -1.88
C MET A 153 7.84 -6.15 -1.98
N PRO A 154 8.73 -5.60 -1.13
CA PRO A 154 9.23 -4.25 -1.34
C PRO A 154 9.85 -4.10 -2.73
N SER A 155 9.73 -2.91 -3.31
CA SER A 155 10.41 -2.59 -4.56
C SER A 155 11.93 -2.81 -4.46
N PRO A 156 12.61 -3.14 -5.57
CA PRO A 156 14.08 -3.14 -5.62
C PRO A 156 14.72 -1.82 -5.12
N ASN A 157 14.08 -0.68 -5.36
CA ASN A 157 14.51 0.63 -4.82
C ASN A 157 14.52 0.66 -3.29
N TRP A 158 13.53 0.07 -2.61
CA TRP A 158 13.57 -0.12 -1.15
C TRP A 158 14.81 -0.89 -0.74
N ARG A 159 15.00 -2.08 -1.35
CA ARG A 159 16.05 -3.05 -1.03
C ARG A 159 17.45 -2.47 -1.23
N ASN A 160 17.64 -1.76 -2.33
CA ASN A 160 18.93 -1.18 -2.70
C ASN A 160 19.19 0.17 -2.01
N GLY A 161 18.16 0.76 -1.39
CA GLY A 161 18.26 2.06 -0.72
C GLY A 161 18.42 3.26 -1.67
N VAL A 162 18.15 3.08 -2.96
CA VAL A 162 18.34 4.07 -4.03
C VAL A 162 17.11 4.15 -4.92
N GLY A 163 16.95 5.25 -5.66
CA GLY A 163 15.78 5.48 -6.52
C GLY A 163 14.60 6.12 -5.80
N ALA A 164 13.58 6.49 -6.57
CA ALA A 164 12.32 7.04 -6.06
C ALA A 164 11.38 5.92 -5.60
N ASN A 165 10.25 6.29 -4.97
CA ASN A 165 9.14 5.38 -4.65
C ASN A 165 9.56 4.13 -3.86
N ARG A 166 10.51 4.31 -2.92
CA ARG A 166 11.09 3.20 -2.15
C ARG A 166 10.02 2.50 -1.30
N GLU A 167 9.04 3.23 -0.82
CA GLU A 167 7.93 2.72 -0.01
C GLU A 167 6.94 1.83 -0.80
N LYS A 168 7.12 1.66 -2.11
CA LYS A 168 6.21 0.89 -2.96
C LYS A 168 6.49 -0.61 -2.97
N PHE A 169 5.44 -1.39 -3.20
CA PHE A 169 5.44 -2.85 -3.28
C PHE A 169 5.17 -3.37 -4.69
N VAL A 170 5.78 -4.50 -5.03
CA VAL A 170 5.53 -5.28 -6.27
C VAL A 170 4.92 -6.64 -5.92
N LEU A 171 4.26 -7.29 -6.88
CA LEU A 171 3.75 -8.64 -6.68
C LEU A 171 4.88 -9.67 -6.65
N ASN A 172 4.74 -10.69 -5.81
CA ASN A 172 5.63 -11.83 -5.78
C ASN A 172 5.27 -12.86 -6.87
N GLY A 173 5.76 -12.65 -8.09
CA GLY A 173 5.58 -13.58 -9.21
C GLY A 173 6.25 -14.94 -8.99
N ALA A 174 7.23 -15.05 -8.10
CA ALA A 174 7.91 -16.32 -7.83
C ALA A 174 6.97 -17.41 -7.33
N LEU A 175 5.91 -17.04 -6.61
CA LEU A 175 4.92 -17.99 -6.09
C LEU A 175 4.11 -18.72 -7.17
N VAL A 176 4.05 -18.16 -8.38
CA VAL A 176 3.28 -18.68 -9.52
C VAL A 176 4.22 -19.25 -10.59
N ASN A 177 5.37 -18.63 -10.80
CA ASN A 177 6.30 -19.00 -11.87
C ASN A 177 7.18 -20.21 -11.52
N ASP A 178 7.19 -20.69 -10.27
CA ASP A 178 8.05 -21.81 -9.83
C ASP A 178 7.51 -23.15 -10.34
N VAL A 179 7.72 -23.38 -11.64
CA VAL A 179 7.76 -24.72 -12.23
C VAL A 179 9.22 -25.15 -12.18
N GLY A 180 9.53 -25.93 -11.15
CA GLY A 180 10.88 -26.33 -10.73
C GLY A 180 11.97 -26.35 -11.80
N ASP A 181 12.95 -25.47 -11.60
CA ASP A 181 14.29 -25.78 -12.05
C ASP A 181 14.74 -27.01 -11.26
N GLY A 182 15.03 -28.12 -11.95
CA GLY A 182 15.09 -29.50 -11.43
C GLY A 182 16.12 -29.83 -10.34
N LYS A 183 16.55 -28.89 -9.51
CA LYS A 183 17.29 -29.15 -8.27
C LYS A 183 16.31 -29.57 -7.17
N LYS A 184 16.20 -30.90 -7.03
CA LYS A 184 15.64 -31.57 -5.84
C LYS A 184 16.28 -31.02 -4.56
N THR A 185 15.71 -29.98 -3.99
CA THR A 185 15.84 -29.72 -2.55
C THR A 185 14.84 -30.63 -1.87
N SER A 186 15.35 -31.49 -1.00
CA SER A 186 14.58 -32.52 -0.30
C SER A 186 13.52 -31.87 0.61
N SER A 187 12.27 -31.81 0.17
CA SER A 187 11.13 -31.56 1.05
C SER A 187 10.50 -32.88 1.51
N LEU A 188 10.11 -32.89 2.78
CA LEU A 188 9.43 -33.99 3.48
C LEU A 188 8.13 -34.42 2.77
N PRO A 189 7.66 -35.68 2.96
CA PRO A 189 6.45 -36.16 2.33
C PRO A 189 5.22 -35.54 3.02
N GLY A 190 4.40 -34.76 2.29
CA GLY A 190 3.13 -34.28 2.83
C GLY A 190 2.31 -33.37 1.92
N GLU A 191 2.94 -32.44 1.20
CA GLU A 191 2.23 -31.48 0.33
C GLU A 191 2.97 -31.35 -1.00
N SER A 192 2.28 -31.56 -2.11
CA SER A 192 2.90 -31.40 -3.43
C SER A 192 3.16 -29.91 -3.67
N ALA A 193 4.37 -29.54 -4.13
CA ALA A 193 4.69 -28.15 -4.50
C ALA A 193 3.66 -27.55 -5.49
N GLU A 194 3.04 -28.42 -6.30
CA GLU A 194 1.92 -28.12 -7.18
C GLU A 194 0.68 -27.61 -6.44
N GLU A 195 0.27 -28.27 -5.34
CA GLU A 195 -0.91 -27.91 -4.55
C GLU A 195 -0.71 -26.54 -3.90
N LYS A 196 0.50 -26.30 -3.38
CA LYS A 196 0.90 -25.00 -2.83
C LYS A 196 0.86 -23.90 -3.88
N ARG A 197 1.35 -24.17 -5.10
CA ARG A 197 1.30 -23.22 -6.22
C ARG A 197 -0.14 -22.91 -6.62
N GLN A 198 -1.00 -23.92 -6.70
CA GLN A 198 -2.41 -23.74 -7.03
C GLN A 198 -3.13 -22.91 -5.95
N LEU A 199 -2.84 -23.16 -4.67
CA LEU A 199 -3.37 -22.35 -3.57
C LEU A 199 -2.98 -20.87 -3.73
N TYR A 200 -1.70 -20.57 -4.02
CA TYR A 200 -1.28 -19.20 -4.26
C TYR A 200 -1.97 -18.57 -5.47
N CYS A 201 -2.21 -19.32 -6.54
CA CYS A 201 -2.98 -18.84 -7.68
C CYS A 201 -4.40 -18.44 -7.27
N GLU A 202 -5.12 -19.28 -6.52
CA GLU A 202 -6.47 -18.95 -6.02
C GLU A 202 -6.44 -17.73 -5.09
N MET A 203 -5.41 -17.60 -4.25
CA MET A 203 -5.26 -16.46 -3.35
C MET A 203 -4.94 -15.15 -4.09
N PHE A 204 -4.13 -15.18 -5.16
CA PHE A 204 -3.96 -14.02 -6.04
C PHE A 204 -5.23 -13.66 -6.80
N TYR A 205 -6.01 -14.66 -7.23
CA TYR A 205 -7.31 -14.42 -7.83
C TYR A 205 -8.23 -13.74 -6.80
N PHE A 206 -8.25 -14.21 -5.56
CA PHE A 206 -8.99 -13.60 -4.47
C PHE A 206 -8.53 -12.17 -4.17
N LEU A 207 -7.23 -11.88 -4.18
CA LEU A 207 -6.72 -10.51 -4.06
C LEU A 207 -7.32 -9.59 -5.13
N GLY A 208 -7.42 -10.08 -6.37
CA GLY A 208 -8.14 -9.39 -7.45
C GLY A 208 -9.62 -9.14 -7.13
N GLN A 209 -10.32 -10.14 -6.58
CA GLN A 209 -11.71 -9.99 -6.14
C GLN A 209 -11.85 -8.89 -5.07
N MET A 210 -10.97 -8.87 -4.07
CA MET A 210 -10.99 -7.89 -2.99
C MET A 210 -10.74 -6.46 -3.49
N ILE A 211 -9.77 -6.27 -4.39
CA ILE A 211 -9.57 -4.98 -5.10
C ILE A 211 -10.85 -4.56 -5.83
N GLY A 212 -11.49 -5.50 -6.53
CA GLY A 212 -12.75 -5.25 -7.23
C GLY A 212 -13.91 -4.87 -6.32
N ILE A 213 -14.00 -5.49 -5.14
CA ILE A 213 -15.02 -5.18 -4.13
C ILE A 213 -14.78 -3.76 -3.60
N CYS A 214 -13.55 -3.38 -3.23
CA CYS A 214 -13.23 -2.02 -2.79
C CYS A 214 -13.67 -0.95 -3.80
N LEU A 215 -13.32 -1.13 -5.08
CA LEU A 215 -13.73 -0.22 -6.15
C LEU A 215 -15.25 -0.12 -6.28
N ARG A 216 -15.94 -1.27 -6.21
CA ARG A 216 -17.39 -1.35 -6.36
C ARG A 216 -18.12 -0.70 -5.18
N THR A 217 -17.63 -0.89 -3.97
CA THR A 217 -18.23 -0.38 -2.73
C THR A 217 -17.65 0.97 -2.30
N ARG A 218 -16.79 1.58 -3.12
CA ARG A 218 -16.16 2.89 -2.88
C ARG A 218 -15.42 2.97 -1.53
N VAL A 219 -14.80 1.88 -1.12
CA VAL A 219 -13.92 1.85 0.06
C VAL A 219 -12.53 2.22 -0.41
N CYS A 220 -12.00 3.32 0.13
CA CYS A 220 -10.62 3.72 -0.09
C CYS A 220 -9.72 3.03 0.94
N VAL A 221 -8.59 2.48 0.49
CA VAL A 221 -7.65 1.71 1.32
C VAL A 221 -6.22 2.17 1.08
N ARG A 222 -5.34 2.02 2.07
CA ARG A 222 -3.92 2.29 1.84
C ARG A 222 -3.27 1.09 1.14
N LEU A 223 -2.95 1.27 -0.14
CA LEU A 223 -2.27 0.26 -0.94
C LEU A 223 -1.14 0.90 -1.75
N ASP A 224 0.08 0.76 -1.25
CA ASP A 224 1.30 1.37 -1.76
C ASP A 224 1.93 0.50 -2.86
N LEU A 225 1.15 0.10 -3.87
CA LEU A 225 1.66 -0.68 -5.01
C LEU A 225 2.47 0.20 -5.99
N ALA A 226 3.48 -0.40 -6.60
CA ALA A 226 4.29 0.21 -7.64
C ALA A 226 3.47 0.52 -8.90
N MET A 227 3.90 1.54 -9.66
CA MET A 227 3.21 1.98 -10.87
C MET A 227 2.99 0.87 -11.90
N SER A 228 3.93 -0.09 -12.00
CA SER A 228 3.82 -1.24 -12.91
C SER A 228 2.59 -2.09 -12.64
N VAL A 229 2.20 -2.23 -11.37
CA VAL A 229 1.04 -3.02 -10.96
C VAL A 229 -0.23 -2.30 -11.40
N TRP A 230 -0.31 -0.99 -11.16
CA TRP A 230 -1.46 -0.17 -11.58
C TRP A 230 -1.63 -0.13 -13.10
N LYS A 231 -0.55 0.08 -13.86
CA LYS A 231 -0.55 0.04 -15.34
C LYS A 231 -1.09 -1.29 -15.85
N GLN A 232 -0.59 -2.40 -15.30
CA GLN A 232 -1.04 -3.73 -15.70
C GLN A 232 -2.52 -3.99 -15.39
N LEU A 233 -3.07 -3.47 -14.29
CA LEU A 233 -4.50 -3.63 -13.94
C LEU A 233 -5.46 -2.93 -14.92
N VAL A 234 -5.07 -1.80 -15.50
CA VAL A 234 -5.86 -1.08 -16.53
C VAL A 234 -5.52 -1.53 -17.95
N ALA A 235 -4.64 -2.53 -18.11
CA ALA A 235 -4.10 -2.96 -19.40
C ALA A 235 -3.40 -1.83 -20.18
N GLU A 236 -2.82 -0.86 -19.45
CA GLU A 236 -1.90 0.11 -20.02
C GLU A 236 -0.56 -0.61 -20.23
N ASP A 237 -0.10 -0.63 -21.48
CA ASP A 237 1.00 -1.48 -21.88
C ASP A 237 2.36 -0.79 -21.78
N ASP A 238 3.33 -1.50 -21.21
CA ASP A 238 4.74 -1.19 -21.35
C ASP A 238 5.28 -1.68 -22.72
N SER A 239 4.43 -1.72 -23.76
CA SER A 239 4.82 -2.18 -25.10
C SER A 239 5.79 -1.20 -25.77
N ASN A 240 5.66 0.09 -25.45
CA ASN A 240 6.64 1.10 -25.79
C ASN A 240 7.85 0.99 -24.85
N GLN A 241 9.06 0.89 -25.42
CA GLN A 241 10.31 0.87 -24.68
C GLN A 241 10.48 2.05 -23.72
N GLU A 242 10.03 3.26 -24.10
CA GLU A 242 10.12 4.43 -23.23
C GLU A 242 9.26 4.28 -21.97
N ASN A 243 8.04 3.75 -22.12
CA ASN A 243 7.13 3.47 -21.01
C ASN A 243 7.72 2.38 -20.07
N ALA A 244 8.25 1.30 -20.67
CA ALA A 244 8.91 0.23 -19.92
C ALA A 244 10.13 0.73 -19.12
N LEU A 245 10.90 1.67 -19.67
CA LEU A 245 12.06 2.25 -19.00
C LEU A 245 11.67 3.22 -17.89
N GLU A 246 10.59 3.99 -18.06
CA GLU A 246 10.03 4.81 -16.99
C GLU A 246 9.57 3.91 -15.83
N THR A 247 8.80 2.87 -16.13
CA THR A 247 8.36 1.87 -15.16
C THR A 247 9.55 1.22 -14.44
N LEU A 248 10.59 0.82 -15.19
CA LEU A 248 11.81 0.23 -14.61
C LEU A 248 12.54 1.20 -13.69
N LYS A 249 12.68 2.47 -14.08
CA LYS A 249 13.35 3.50 -13.27
C LYS A 249 12.68 3.72 -11.91
N GLU A 250 11.35 3.69 -11.89
CA GLU A 250 10.57 3.89 -10.66
C GLU A 250 10.62 2.71 -9.69
N ILE A 251 10.93 1.52 -10.19
CA ILE A 251 10.93 0.27 -9.41
C ILE A 251 12.34 -0.19 -9.06
N ASP A 252 13.26 -0.09 -10.00
CA ASP A 252 14.64 -0.57 -9.94
C ASP A 252 15.59 0.39 -10.67
N PHE A 253 15.95 1.47 -9.97
CA PHE A 253 16.86 2.49 -10.47
C PHE A 253 18.24 1.94 -10.81
N VAL A 254 18.69 0.89 -10.11
CA VAL A 254 19.99 0.23 -10.38
C VAL A 254 19.95 -0.46 -11.74
N ALA A 255 18.91 -1.28 -11.99
CA ALA A 255 18.73 -1.94 -13.27
C ALA A 255 18.55 -0.93 -14.41
N TYR A 256 17.75 0.13 -14.19
CA TYR A 256 17.60 1.23 -15.15
C TYR A 256 18.93 1.93 -15.45
N SER A 257 19.74 2.24 -14.42
CA SER A 257 21.04 2.91 -14.61
C SER A 257 22.02 2.04 -15.38
N LEU A 258 22.02 0.72 -15.14
CA LEU A 258 22.82 -0.22 -15.92
C LEU A 258 22.37 -0.21 -17.38
N TRP A 259 21.07 -0.36 -17.63
CA TRP A 259 20.51 -0.34 -18.98
C TRP A 259 20.87 0.96 -19.72
N LYS A 260 20.74 2.11 -19.06
CA LYS A 260 21.07 3.42 -19.64
C LYS A 260 22.56 3.57 -19.98
N THR A 261 23.44 3.04 -19.12
CA THR A 261 24.88 3.05 -19.35
C THR A 261 25.25 2.20 -20.58
N LEU A 262 24.72 0.98 -20.63
CA LEU A 262 24.90 0.06 -21.75
C LEU A 262 24.30 0.61 -23.06
N LYS A 263 23.15 1.30 -22.98
CA LYS A 263 22.58 1.98 -24.15
C LYS A 263 23.48 3.11 -24.65
N GLY A 264 24.12 3.85 -23.75
CA GLY A 264 25.13 4.86 -24.10
C GLY A 264 26.31 4.27 -24.89
N ILE A 265 26.82 3.11 -24.46
CA ILE A 265 27.88 2.36 -25.18
C ILE A 265 27.38 1.95 -26.57
N SER A 266 26.17 1.39 -26.66
CA SER A 266 25.57 0.97 -27.94
C SER A 266 25.37 2.13 -28.91
N ASP A 267 24.93 3.29 -28.42
CA ASP A 267 24.72 4.47 -29.25
C ASP A 267 26.04 5.09 -29.72
N GLU A 268 27.08 5.07 -28.88
CA GLU A 268 28.42 5.53 -29.28
C GLU A 268 29.05 4.59 -30.32
N LEU A 269 28.87 3.27 -30.17
CA LEU A 269 29.28 2.29 -31.17
C LEU A 269 28.66 2.61 -32.54
N LYS A 270 27.35 2.87 -32.59
CA LYS A 270 26.66 3.24 -33.83
C LYS A 270 27.19 4.54 -34.44
N ARG A 271 27.59 5.53 -33.63
CA ARG A 271 28.22 6.77 -34.13
C ARG A 271 29.60 6.51 -34.74
N ILE A 272 30.40 5.64 -34.12
CA ILE A 272 31.71 5.25 -34.65
C ILE A 272 31.55 4.52 -35.97
N GLU A 273 30.62 3.55 -36.05
CA GLU A 273 30.32 2.79 -37.28
C GLU A 273 29.79 3.67 -38.42
N ALA A 274 29.07 4.75 -38.09
CA ALA A 274 28.58 5.72 -39.06
C ALA A 274 29.67 6.69 -39.59
N THR A 275 30.87 6.69 -38.99
CA THR A 275 31.97 7.58 -39.40
C THR A 275 32.79 6.95 -40.53
N GLU A 276 33.15 7.72 -41.56
CA GLU A 276 33.85 7.21 -42.77
C GLU A 276 35.23 6.57 -42.49
N ASN A 277 35.86 6.88 -41.35
CA ASN A 277 37.12 6.28 -40.88
C ASN A 277 37.01 5.90 -39.39
N PRO A 278 36.51 4.70 -39.04
CA PRO A 278 36.43 4.27 -37.66
C PRO A 278 37.83 4.17 -37.05
N THR A 279 38.09 4.94 -35.99
CA THR A 279 39.37 4.88 -35.28
C THR A 279 39.37 3.65 -34.36
N SER A 280 40.27 2.69 -34.62
CA SER A 280 40.38 1.43 -33.84
C SER A 280 40.52 1.65 -32.32
N THR A 281 41.04 2.81 -31.90
CA THR A 281 41.25 3.16 -30.49
C THR A 281 39.93 3.31 -29.73
N LYS A 282 38.96 4.06 -30.27
CA LYS A 282 37.67 4.27 -29.59
C LYS A 282 36.85 2.99 -29.47
N PHE A 283 36.93 2.12 -30.47
CA PHE A 283 36.29 0.81 -30.43
C PHE A 283 36.86 -0.03 -29.28
N HIS A 284 38.18 -0.10 -29.16
CA HIS A 284 38.86 -0.81 -28.07
C HIS A 284 38.55 -0.22 -26.69
N GLU A 285 38.41 1.11 -26.58
CA GLU A 285 37.99 1.77 -25.32
C GLU A 285 36.58 1.32 -24.89
N LEU A 286 35.62 1.23 -25.83
CA LEU A 286 34.27 0.74 -25.53
C LEU A 286 34.25 -0.76 -25.18
N GLU A 287 35.08 -1.56 -25.86
CA GLU A 287 35.21 -2.99 -25.59
C GLU A 287 35.78 -3.23 -24.19
N GLU A 288 36.89 -2.56 -23.84
CA GLU A 288 37.50 -2.61 -22.50
C GLU A 288 36.52 -2.12 -21.42
N GLN A 289 35.76 -1.05 -21.70
CA GLN A 289 34.74 -0.56 -20.78
C GLN A 289 33.62 -1.59 -20.53
N LEU A 290 33.18 -2.30 -21.57
CA LEU A 290 32.14 -3.32 -21.46
C LEU A 290 32.67 -4.59 -20.77
N GLU A 291 33.88 -5.04 -21.12
CA GLU A 291 34.54 -6.19 -20.49
C GLU A 291 34.77 -5.97 -18.99
N ALA A 292 35.11 -4.74 -18.58
CA ALA A 292 35.27 -4.39 -17.17
C ALA A 292 33.98 -4.52 -16.34
N MET A 293 32.81 -4.60 -16.98
CA MET A 293 31.53 -4.82 -16.29
C MET A 293 31.24 -6.30 -15.99
N ASP A 294 31.98 -7.25 -16.59
CA ASP A 294 31.85 -8.71 -16.37
C ASP A 294 30.40 -9.21 -16.49
N LEU A 295 29.72 -8.78 -17.56
CA LEU A 295 28.31 -9.13 -17.80
C LEU A 295 28.18 -10.40 -18.64
N VAL A 296 27.25 -11.26 -18.24
CA VAL A 296 26.75 -12.39 -19.01
C VAL A 296 25.27 -12.22 -19.32
N PHE A 297 24.67 -13.05 -20.16
CA PHE A 297 23.24 -13.01 -20.53
C PHE A 297 22.32 -13.45 -19.38
N THR A 298 22.39 -12.74 -18.25
CA THR A 298 21.54 -12.91 -17.08
C THR A 298 21.05 -11.57 -16.56
N THR A 299 19.99 -11.56 -15.77
CA THR A 299 19.53 -10.38 -15.05
C THR A 299 18.98 -10.75 -13.68
N VAL A 300 19.02 -9.81 -12.73
CA VAL A 300 18.41 -9.97 -11.41
C VAL A 300 16.99 -9.41 -11.46
N LEU A 301 16.01 -10.21 -11.05
CA LEU A 301 14.60 -9.85 -11.00
C LEU A 301 14.23 -9.11 -9.70
N SER A 302 13.00 -8.61 -9.60
CA SER A 302 12.51 -7.92 -8.40
C SER A 302 12.61 -8.77 -7.14
N ASP A 303 12.34 -10.07 -7.24
CA ASP A 303 12.44 -11.04 -6.14
C ASP A 303 13.89 -11.36 -5.72
N GLY A 304 14.89 -10.86 -6.47
CA GLY A 304 16.31 -11.08 -6.23
C GLY A 304 16.89 -12.33 -6.89
N ARG A 305 16.08 -13.12 -7.60
CA ARG A 305 16.58 -14.26 -8.38
C ARG A 305 17.31 -13.76 -9.63
N THR A 306 18.40 -14.43 -9.96
CA THR A 306 19.08 -14.27 -11.25
C THR A 306 18.47 -15.24 -12.26
N VAL A 307 18.07 -14.73 -13.42
CA VAL A 307 17.53 -15.53 -14.53
C VAL A 307 18.37 -15.38 -15.78
N GLU A 308 18.44 -16.43 -16.58
CA GLU A 308 19.07 -16.38 -17.91
C GLU A 308 18.16 -15.65 -18.90
N LEU A 309 18.77 -14.80 -19.74
CA LEU A 309 18.07 -14.02 -20.78
C LEU A 309 17.95 -14.78 -22.11
N CYS A 310 18.75 -15.83 -22.29
CA CYS A 310 18.68 -16.78 -23.38
C CYS A 310 19.17 -18.16 -22.90
N GLU A 311 19.02 -19.19 -23.72
CA GLU A 311 19.56 -20.52 -23.41
C GLU A 311 21.07 -20.44 -23.15
N ASP A 312 21.53 -21.05 -22.05
CA ASP A 312 22.94 -21.06 -21.62
C ASP A 312 23.50 -19.66 -21.35
N GLY A 313 22.63 -18.71 -20.96
CA GLY A 313 22.96 -17.31 -20.81
C GLY A 313 24.04 -17.03 -19.76
N THR A 314 24.20 -17.89 -18.77
CA THR A 314 25.29 -17.81 -17.78
C THR A 314 26.68 -17.99 -18.38
N ASN A 315 26.80 -18.67 -19.53
CA ASN A 315 28.07 -18.92 -20.22
C ASN A 315 28.30 -17.98 -21.42
N ILE A 316 27.37 -17.07 -21.70
CA ILE A 316 27.46 -16.13 -22.83
C ILE A 316 27.82 -14.75 -22.30
N ALA A 317 29.05 -14.31 -22.55
CA ALA A 317 29.50 -12.95 -22.23
C ALA A 317 28.81 -11.90 -23.10
N VAL A 318 28.53 -10.73 -22.51
CA VAL A 318 28.02 -9.57 -23.24
C VAL A 318 29.17 -8.88 -23.96
N THR A 319 29.06 -8.73 -25.27
CA THR A 319 30.04 -8.12 -26.16
C THR A 319 29.38 -7.00 -26.96
N LEU A 320 30.18 -6.14 -27.59
CA LEU A 320 29.66 -5.04 -28.41
C LEU A 320 28.71 -5.53 -29.52
N THR A 321 28.95 -6.73 -30.06
CA THR A 321 28.15 -7.31 -31.15
C THR A 321 26.79 -7.84 -30.69
N ASN A 322 26.66 -8.27 -29.43
CA ASN A 322 25.43 -8.83 -28.87
C ASN A 322 24.71 -7.89 -27.88
N LEU A 323 25.30 -6.73 -27.57
CA LEU A 323 24.82 -5.76 -26.59
C LEU A 323 23.36 -5.32 -26.78
N GLU A 324 22.94 -5.05 -28.02
CA GLU A 324 21.54 -4.64 -28.26
C GLU A 324 20.55 -5.78 -27.97
N LYS A 325 20.94 -7.04 -28.21
CA LYS A 325 20.12 -8.21 -27.83
C LYS A 325 20.03 -8.34 -26.32
N TYR A 326 21.14 -8.15 -25.61
CA TYR A 326 21.15 -8.14 -24.14
C TYR A 326 20.23 -7.05 -23.58
N LEU A 327 20.32 -5.82 -24.09
CA LEU A 327 19.48 -4.68 -23.67
C LEU A 327 17.99 -4.97 -23.84
N GLN A 328 17.59 -5.55 -24.97
CA GLN A 328 16.21 -5.92 -25.26
C GLN A 328 15.74 -7.07 -24.36
N ALA A 329 16.54 -8.12 -24.21
CA ALA A 329 16.19 -9.28 -23.40
C ALA A 329 16.09 -8.92 -21.91
N MET A 330 17.00 -8.10 -21.39
CA MET A 330 16.96 -7.60 -20.02
C MET A 330 15.66 -6.86 -19.74
N LEU A 331 15.31 -5.88 -20.58
CA LEU A 331 14.08 -5.09 -20.40
C LEU A 331 12.84 -5.97 -20.52
N GLN A 332 12.82 -6.89 -21.49
CA GLN A 332 11.71 -7.83 -21.67
C GLN A 332 11.53 -8.76 -20.46
N ALA A 333 12.61 -9.27 -19.88
CA ALA A 333 12.57 -10.08 -18.68
C ALA A 333 11.97 -9.29 -17.50
N ARG A 334 12.40 -8.04 -17.31
CA ARG A 334 11.87 -7.16 -16.25
C ARG A 334 10.38 -6.84 -16.41
N VAL A 335 9.90 -6.60 -17.63
CA VAL A 335 8.47 -6.37 -17.90
C VAL A 335 7.65 -7.65 -17.67
N LYS A 336 8.17 -8.82 -18.04
CA LYS A 336 7.46 -10.10 -17.95
C LYS A 336 7.43 -10.71 -16.55
N GLU A 337 8.31 -10.30 -15.63
CA GLU A 337 8.50 -10.97 -14.34
C GLU A 337 7.22 -11.11 -13.50
N THR A 338 6.26 -10.20 -13.65
CA THR A 338 4.97 -10.21 -12.93
C THR A 338 3.77 -10.59 -13.81
N HIS A 339 3.97 -10.94 -15.09
CA HIS A 339 2.88 -11.05 -16.05
C HIS A 339 1.87 -12.17 -15.70
N GLU A 340 2.34 -13.35 -15.30
CA GLU A 340 1.46 -14.48 -14.97
C GLU A 340 0.62 -14.19 -13.73
N VAL A 341 1.25 -13.77 -12.64
CA VAL A 341 0.56 -13.41 -11.40
C VAL A 341 -0.42 -12.25 -11.62
N MET A 342 -0.05 -11.25 -12.43
CA MET A 342 -0.94 -10.14 -12.77
C MET A 342 -2.13 -10.59 -13.61
N ASN A 343 -1.97 -11.60 -14.48
CA ASN A 343 -3.10 -12.16 -15.22
C ASN A 343 -4.11 -12.83 -14.29
N ILE A 344 -3.64 -13.50 -13.23
CA ILE A 344 -4.50 -14.12 -12.21
C ILE A 344 -5.24 -13.04 -11.41
N VAL A 345 -4.54 -12.01 -10.92
CA VAL A 345 -5.15 -10.88 -10.19
C VAL A 345 -6.19 -10.16 -11.07
N LYS A 346 -5.89 -9.95 -12.37
CA LYS A 346 -6.84 -9.36 -13.32
C LYS A 346 -8.10 -10.22 -13.50
N GLN A 347 -7.97 -11.54 -13.59
CA GLN A 347 -9.13 -12.43 -13.67
C GLN A 347 -10.04 -12.28 -12.44
N GLY A 348 -9.45 -12.26 -11.25
CA GLY A 348 -10.16 -12.00 -10.01
C GLY A 348 -10.88 -10.66 -10.00
N LEU A 349 -10.17 -9.60 -10.39
CA LEU A 349 -10.72 -8.25 -10.51
C LEU A 349 -11.87 -8.19 -11.51
N HIS A 350 -11.71 -8.79 -12.70
CA HIS A 350 -12.73 -8.82 -13.74
C HIS A 350 -13.93 -9.70 -13.37
N SER A 351 -13.76 -10.64 -12.45
CA SER A 351 -14.86 -11.39 -11.87
C SER A 351 -15.80 -10.49 -11.04
N ILE A 352 -15.34 -9.33 -10.57
CA ILE A 352 -16.16 -8.38 -9.80
C ILE A 352 -16.47 -7.12 -10.63
N MET A 353 -15.52 -6.63 -11.42
CA MET A 353 -15.58 -5.36 -12.14
C MET A 353 -15.59 -5.56 -13.66
N PRO A 354 -16.48 -4.90 -14.44
CA PRO A 354 -16.48 -5.04 -15.89
C PRO A 354 -15.17 -4.53 -16.49
N VAL A 355 -14.57 -5.31 -17.40
CA VAL A 355 -13.33 -4.94 -18.14
C VAL A 355 -13.46 -3.55 -18.77
N SER A 356 -14.61 -3.28 -19.41
CA SER A 356 -14.89 -2.00 -20.07
C SER A 356 -14.94 -0.81 -19.11
N ALA A 357 -15.18 -1.02 -17.81
CA ALA A 357 -15.17 0.07 -16.83
C ALA A 357 -13.75 0.42 -16.37
N LEU A 358 -12.86 -0.58 -16.32
CA LEU A 358 -11.46 -0.41 -15.94
C LEU A 358 -10.63 0.17 -17.09
N ALA A 359 -10.90 -0.25 -18.33
CA ALA A 359 -10.23 0.24 -19.54
C ALA A 359 -10.47 1.74 -19.85
N LEU A 360 -11.42 2.38 -19.16
CA LEU A 360 -11.66 3.83 -19.27
C LEU A 360 -10.77 4.66 -18.34
N LEU A 361 -9.95 4.00 -17.51
CA LEU A 361 -9.13 4.64 -16.50
C LEU A 361 -7.66 4.57 -16.90
N THR A 362 -6.98 5.67 -16.68
CA THR A 362 -5.52 5.67 -16.56
C THR A 362 -5.11 4.95 -15.28
N TRP A 363 -3.86 4.46 -15.22
CA TRP A 363 -3.33 3.82 -14.01
C TRP A 363 -3.44 4.73 -12.77
N ASN A 364 -3.20 6.04 -12.93
CA ASN A 364 -3.24 7.04 -11.86
C ASN A 364 -4.68 7.27 -11.35
N GLU A 365 -5.67 7.27 -12.24
CA GLU A 365 -7.08 7.36 -11.84
C GLU A 365 -7.53 6.11 -11.08
N LEU A 366 -7.05 4.93 -11.47
CA LEU A 366 -7.32 3.69 -10.75
C LEU A 366 -6.71 3.71 -9.34
N GLU A 367 -5.42 4.09 -9.22
CA GLU A 367 -4.75 4.25 -7.92
C GLU A 367 -5.52 5.24 -7.04
N LYS A 368 -5.89 6.40 -7.59
CA LYS A 368 -6.65 7.42 -6.85
C LYS A 368 -8.04 6.97 -6.42
N ARG A 369 -8.70 6.08 -7.17
CA ARG A 369 -9.99 5.49 -6.76
C ARG A 369 -9.86 4.42 -5.69
N MET A 370 -8.80 3.62 -5.75
CA MET A 370 -8.51 2.60 -4.73
C MET A 370 -8.01 3.22 -3.45
N CYS A 371 -7.06 4.15 -3.57
CA CYS A 371 -6.34 4.68 -2.43
C CYS A 371 -6.94 5.99 -1.92
N GLY A 372 -7.68 6.73 -2.73
CA GLY A 372 -8.00 8.13 -2.45
C GLY A 372 -6.83 9.05 -2.78
N VAL A 373 -7.05 10.35 -2.66
CA VAL A 373 -6.01 11.35 -2.98
C VAL A 373 -5.04 11.47 -1.79
N ALA A 374 -3.76 11.20 -2.03
CA ALA A 374 -2.71 11.33 -1.02
C ALA A 374 -2.52 12.77 -0.55
N GLU A 375 -2.71 13.73 -1.46
CA GLU A 375 -2.72 15.15 -1.15
C GLU A 375 -4.08 15.56 -0.58
N VAL A 376 -4.06 16.17 0.60
CA VAL A 376 -5.26 16.67 1.25
C VAL A 376 -5.55 18.06 0.69
N ASP A 377 -6.50 18.11 -0.24
CA ASP A 377 -7.11 19.37 -0.70
C ASP A 377 -7.99 19.94 0.42
N VAL A 378 -7.42 20.89 1.16
CA VAL A 378 -8.09 21.55 2.28
C VAL A 378 -9.33 22.32 1.82
N LYS A 379 -9.33 22.84 0.59
CA LYS A 379 -10.48 23.53 0.01
C LYS A 379 -11.62 22.56 -0.28
N LEU A 380 -11.32 21.40 -0.86
CA LEU A 380 -12.31 20.34 -1.04
C LEU A 380 -12.91 19.90 0.30
N LEU A 381 -12.09 19.75 1.34
CA LEU A 381 -12.59 19.43 2.69
C LEU A 381 -13.50 20.55 3.22
N GLN A 382 -13.09 21.81 3.06
CA GLN A 382 -13.86 22.99 3.46
C GLN A 382 -15.23 23.05 2.76
N ASP A 383 -15.27 22.81 1.45
CA ASP A 383 -16.51 22.78 0.65
C ASP A 383 -17.48 21.67 1.09
N ASN A 384 -16.95 20.61 1.74
CA ASN A 384 -17.71 19.49 2.29
C ASN A 384 -17.82 19.53 3.83
N THR A 385 -17.76 20.73 4.41
CA THR A 385 -17.90 20.95 5.86
C THR A 385 -19.26 21.54 6.24
N GLU A 386 -19.87 21.01 7.30
CA GLU A 386 -21.02 21.57 8.01
C GLU A 386 -20.58 22.18 9.35
N TYR A 387 -21.22 23.28 9.72
CA TYR A 387 -20.97 23.98 10.98
C TYR A 387 -22.21 23.85 11.85
N ASP A 388 -22.03 23.69 13.17
CA ASP A 388 -23.14 23.70 14.12
C ASP A 388 -23.93 25.02 14.06
N GLU A 389 -25.19 25.00 14.52
CA GLU A 389 -26.16 26.09 14.34
C GLU A 389 -25.70 27.47 14.86
N ASP A 390 -24.79 27.49 15.84
CA ASP A 390 -24.25 28.71 16.45
C ASP A 390 -22.97 29.24 15.77
N LEU A 391 -22.55 28.61 14.67
CA LEU A 391 -21.30 28.91 13.97
C LEU A 391 -21.51 29.46 12.57
N SER A 392 -20.66 30.44 12.21
CA SER A 392 -20.57 30.95 10.86
C SER A 392 -19.24 30.57 10.21
N PRO A 393 -19.22 30.16 8.92
CA PRO A 393 -17.97 29.99 8.17
C PRO A 393 -17.10 31.26 8.14
N ASN A 394 -17.70 32.43 8.40
CA ASN A 394 -17.03 33.72 8.44
C ASN A 394 -16.47 34.09 9.83
N ASP A 395 -16.69 33.27 10.85
CA ASP A 395 -16.12 33.55 12.17
C ASP A 395 -14.59 33.50 12.13
N GLU A 396 -13.92 34.46 12.78
CA GLU A 396 -12.46 34.59 12.72
C GLU A 396 -11.73 33.31 13.15
N PHE A 397 -12.23 32.61 14.18
CA PHE A 397 -11.60 31.37 14.66
C PHE A 397 -11.78 30.21 13.67
N ILE A 398 -12.85 30.20 12.86
CA ILE A 398 -13.08 29.23 11.79
C ILE A 398 -12.18 29.53 10.59
N GLN A 399 -12.10 30.79 10.16
CA GLN A 399 -11.20 31.21 9.08
C GLN A 399 -9.74 30.95 9.45
N ARG A 400 -9.38 31.17 10.72
CA ARG A 400 -8.08 30.82 11.30
C ARG A 400 -7.81 29.33 11.21
N PHE A 401 -8.74 28.48 11.62
CA PHE A 401 -8.59 27.03 11.49
C PHE A 401 -8.24 26.60 10.07
N TRP A 402 -8.98 27.09 9.06
CA TRP A 402 -8.72 26.75 7.66
C TRP A 402 -7.37 27.28 7.17
N ARG A 403 -7.01 28.51 7.51
CA ARG A 403 -5.72 29.10 7.16
C ARG A 403 -4.55 28.32 7.76
N VAL A 404 -4.69 27.91 9.02
CA VAL A 404 -3.70 27.11 9.73
C VAL A 404 -3.59 25.71 9.11
N LEU A 405 -4.71 25.04 8.85
CA LEU A 405 -4.71 23.71 8.23
C LEU A 405 -4.11 23.73 6.81
N GLU A 406 -4.37 24.78 6.02
CA GLU A 406 -3.75 24.97 4.70
C GLU A 406 -2.23 25.10 4.79
N SER A 407 -1.72 25.70 5.86
CA SER A 407 -0.27 25.88 6.11
C SER A 407 0.45 24.62 6.60
N PHE A 408 -0.26 23.52 6.86
CA PHE A 408 0.35 22.26 7.31
C PHE A 408 1.15 21.59 6.20
N GLU A 409 2.16 20.81 6.57
CA GLU A 409 2.83 19.90 5.65
C GLU A 409 1.90 18.76 5.24
N SER A 410 2.16 18.12 4.10
CA SER A 410 1.30 17.04 3.59
C SER A 410 1.15 15.88 4.58
N GLU A 411 2.18 15.54 5.37
CA GLU A 411 2.06 14.53 6.44
C GLU A 411 1.12 14.99 7.55
N ASP A 412 1.26 16.23 8.02
CA ASP A 412 0.39 16.79 9.07
C ASP A 412 -1.07 16.95 8.60
N LYS A 413 -1.31 17.31 7.32
CA LYS A 413 -2.67 17.35 6.75
C LYS A 413 -3.31 15.95 6.72
N ARG A 414 -2.55 14.92 6.34
CA ARG A 414 -3.02 13.52 6.36
C ARG A 414 -3.27 13.04 7.79
N ALA A 415 -2.38 13.38 8.72
CA ALA A 415 -2.54 13.09 10.13
C ALA A 415 -3.78 13.77 10.71
N PHE A 416 -4.09 15.00 10.30
CA PHE A 416 -5.32 15.68 10.68
C PHE A 416 -6.57 14.93 10.20
N LEU A 417 -6.60 14.46 8.95
CA LEU A 417 -7.71 13.62 8.48
C LEU A 417 -7.86 12.34 9.30
N ARG A 418 -6.76 11.69 9.69
CA ARG A 418 -6.81 10.53 10.60
C ARG A 418 -7.45 10.92 11.93
N PHE A 419 -7.01 12.05 12.49
CA PHE A 419 -7.53 12.57 13.75
C PHE A 419 -9.04 12.81 13.73
N VAL A 420 -9.61 13.35 12.65
CA VAL A 420 -11.06 13.67 12.58
C VAL A 420 -11.93 12.63 11.88
N TRP A 421 -11.36 11.74 11.07
CA TRP A 421 -12.09 10.85 10.17
C TRP A 421 -11.60 9.40 10.13
N ALA A 422 -10.52 9.07 10.84
CA ALA A 422 -9.82 7.78 10.78
C ALA A 422 -9.37 7.36 9.36
N ARG A 423 -9.26 8.33 8.43
CA ARG A 423 -8.75 8.13 7.07
C ARG A 423 -7.60 9.08 6.80
N SER A 424 -6.58 8.64 6.09
CA SER A 424 -5.44 9.49 5.73
C SER A 424 -5.62 10.22 4.39
N ARG A 425 -6.74 10.04 3.68
CA ARG A 425 -6.95 10.51 2.30
C ARG A 425 -8.38 10.98 2.07
N LEU A 426 -8.54 12.01 1.24
CA LEU A 426 -9.84 12.54 0.83
C LEU A 426 -10.47 11.71 -0.32
N PRO A 427 -11.81 11.70 -0.45
CA PRO A 427 -12.48 11.30 -1.69
C PRO A 427 -12.06 12.19 -2.86
N LEU A 428 -12.28 11.73 -4.08
CA LEU A 428 -11.84 12.47 -5.29
C LEU A 428 -12.62 13.76 -5.56
N GLY A 429 -13.77 13.94 -4.92
CA GLY A 429 -14.61 15.12 -5.07
C GLY A 429 -15.86 15.05 -4.21
N SER A 430 -16.60 16.16 -4.12
CA SER A 430 -17.71 16.36 -3.18
C SER A 430 -18.79 15.28 -3.27
N ALA A 431 -19.10 14.77 -4.46
CA ALA A 431 -20.11 13.73 -4.65
C ALA A 431 -19.78 12.37 -4.01
N GLN A 432 -18.55 12.17 -3.55
CA GLN A 432 -18.07 10.94 -2.92
C GLN A 432 -17.94 11.07 -1.39
N PHE A 433 -18.26 12.24 -0.83
CA PHE A 433 -18.42 12.41 0.60
C PHE A 433 -19.79 11.84 0.99
N HIS A 434 -19.77 10.66 1.60
CA HIS A 434 -20.97 10.03 2.14
C HIS A 434 -21.38 10.69 3.46
N GLN A 435 -20.38 11.23 4.19
CA GLN A 435 -20.53 11.99 5.42
C GLN A 435 -19.76 13.31 5.26
N LYS A 436 -20.37 14.43 5.67
CA LYS A 436 -19.70 15.74 5.69
C LYS A 436 -18.91 15.95 6.97
N PHE A 437 -17.82 16.69 6.88
CA PHE A 437 -17.02 17.06 8.04
C PHE A 437 -17.81 18.04 8.92
N LYS A 438 -17.89 17.82 10.23
CA LYS A 438 -18.62 18.72 11.13
C LYS A 438 -17.69 19.49 12.03
N ILE A 439 -17.84 20.81 12.10
CA ILE A 439 -17.13 21.66 13.07
C ILE A 439 -18.11 22.18 14.11
N GLN A 440 -17.77 21.94 15.36
CA GLN A 440 -18.53 22.36 16.54
C GLN A 440 -17.65 23.25 17.40
N ALA A 441 -18.22 24.27 18.06
CA ALA A 441 -17.44 25.03 19.03
C ALA A 441 -17.32 24.23 20.33
N LEU A 442 -16.13 24.25 20.92
CA LEU A 442 -15.99 23.76 22.28
C LEU A 442 -16.82 24.66 23.22
N ALA A 443 -17.79 24.07 23.92
CA ALA A 443 -18.59 24.81 24.90
C ALA A 443 -17.69 25.36 26.02
N SER A 444 -17.78 26.65 26.29
CA SER A 444 -17.28 27.24 27.54
C SER A 444 -18.02 26.55 28.67
N SER A 445 -17.33 25.81 29.54
CA SER A 445 -17.98 25.23 30.71
C SER A 445 -18.65 26.34 31.51
N GLY A 446 -19.99 26.34 31.52
CA GLY A 446 -20.79 27.30 32.25
C GLY A 446 -20.59 27.13 33.75
N THR A 447 -19.69 27.93 34.33
CA THR A 447 -19.88 28.49 35.66
C THR A 447 -19.94 29.99 35.48
N GLY A 448 -21.16 30.52 35.48
CA GLY A 448 -21.40 31.95 35.41
C GLY A 448 -20.83 32.65 36.62
N ASP A 449 -20.22 33.80 36.37
CA ASP A 449 -20.56 35.00 37.12
C ASP A 449 -20.74 36.11 36.09
N GLY A 450 -21.97 36.64 36.02
CA GLY A 450 -22.41 37.65 35.07
C GLY A 450 -21.79 39.01 35.33
N ASN A 451 -20.48 39.13 35.13
CA ASN A 451 -19.82 40.42 35.04
C ASN A 451 -18.73 40.41 33.98
N GLY A 452 -18.95 41.22 32.94
CA GLY A 452 -18.17 41.19 31.72
C GLY A 452 -16.71 41.55 31.91
N THR A 453 -15.82 40.67 31.42
CA THR A 453 -14.61 41.06 30.68
C THR A 453 -14.31 39.95 29.66
N THR A 454 -14.26 40.29 28.38
CA THR A 454 -14.01 39.39 27.24
C THR A 454 -12.59 38.80 27.19
N ALA A 455 -11.72 39.12 28.16
CA ALA A 455 -10.30 38.79 28.14
C ALA A 455 -9.94 37.46 28.84
N THR A 456 -10.76 36.96 29.76
CA THR A 456 -10.47 35.71 30.52
C THR A 456 -10.93 34.44 29.82
N THR A 457 -11.89 34.52 28.90
CA THR A 457 -12.36 33.39 28.08
C THR A 457 -11.36 32.98 26.98
N GLY A 458 -10.61 33.93 26.42
CA GLY A 458 -9.61 33.65 25.38
C GLY A 458 -8.47 32.78 25.90
N GLY A 459 -7.89 33.15 27.05
CA GLY A 459 -6.80 32.37 27.66
C GLY A 459 -7.23 30.96 28.10
N TRP A 460 -8.47 30.78 28.53
CA TRP A 460 -9.00 29.43 28.81
C TRP A 460 -9.15 28.62 27.52
N MET A 461 -9.77 29.18 26.47
CA MET A 461 -9.89 28.51 25.16
C MET A 461 -8.53 28.14 24.56
N ASP A 462 -7.53 29.01 24.69
CA ASP A 462 -6.16 28.78 24.22
C ASP A 462 -5.43 27.66 24.95
N SER A 463 -5.89 27.29 26.16
CA SER A 463 -5.38 26.15 26.93
C SER A 463 -6.07 24.82 26.58
N GLN A 464 -7.21 24.87 25.87
CA GLN A 464 -7.96 23.67 25.53
C GLN A 464 -7.41 23.00 24.27
N MET A 465 -7.45 21.67 24.26
CA MET A 465 -7.14 20.87 23.07
C MET A 465 -8.40 20.71 22.20
N PRO A 466 -8.26 20.66 20.87
CA PRO A 466 -9.35 20.27 20.01
C PRO A 466 -9.67 18.79 20.25
N LYS A 467 -10.95 18.42 20.13
CA LYS A 467 -11.41 17.04 20.32
C LYS A 467 -12.05 16.55 19.04
N SER A 468 -11.72 15.33 18.63
CA SER A 468 -12.36 14.70 17.49
C SER A 468 -13.41 13.69 17.93
N HIS A 469 -14.39 13.50 17.05
CA HIS A 469 -15.29 12.36 17.10
C HIS A 469 -15.21 11.65 15.76
N THR A 470 -14.21 10.78 15.61
CA THR A 470 -13.88 10.09 14.36
C THR A 470 -15.06 9.35 13.74
N CYS A 471 -15.89 8.70 14.57
CA CYS A 471 -17.12 8.02 14.13
C CYS A 471 -18.12 8.96 13.44
N PHE A 472 -18.14 10.24 13.83
CA PHE A 472 -19.07 11.24 13.33
C PHE A 472 -18.42 12.22 12.34
N PHE A 473 -17.17 11.95 11.95
CA PHE A 473 -16.36 12.86 11.14
C PHE A 473 -16.46 14.31 11.65
N ALA A 474 -16.20 14.52 12.94
CA ALA A 474 -16.46 15.80 13.60
C ALA A 474 -15.26 16.30 14.43
N LEU A 475 -15.14 17.61 14.54
CA LEU A 475 -14.14 18.33 15.31
C LEU A 475 -14.82 19.35 16.24
N GLN A 476 -14.59 19.21 17.54
CA GLN A 476 -14.84 20.26 18.52
C GLN A 476 -13.61 21.17 18.58
N LEU A 477 -13.79 22.40 18.11
CA LEU A 477 -12.75 23.39 17.94
C LEU A 477 -12.89 24.50 19.00
N PRO A 478 -11.87 24.71 19.85
CA PRO A 478 -11.82 25.87 20.73
C PRO A 478 -11.69 27.19 19.95
N ARG A 479 -12.23 28.27 20.50
CA ARG A 479 -12.15 29.62 19.90
C ARG A 479 -10.77 30.24 20.13
N TYR A 480 -9.75 29.71 19.47
CA TYR A 480 -8.35 30.14 19.62
C TYR A 480 -8.14 31.61 19.24
N SER A 481 -7.32 32.30 20.03
CA SER A 481 -7.08 33.74 19.90
C SER A 481 -6.07 34.10 18.81
N SER A 482 -5.16 33.19 18.44
CA SER A 482 -4.10 33.43 17.44
C SER A 482 -3.81 32.21 16.53
N ASP A 483 -3.24 32.46 15.35
CA ASP A 483 -2.93 31.42 14.35
C ASP A 483 -1.87 30.46 14.90
N GLU A 484 -0.92 31.00 15.67
CA GLU A 484 0.16 30.27 16.32
C GLU A 484 -0.37 29.28 17.35
N ILE A 485 -1.31 29.73 18.21
CA ILE A 485 -1.93 28.87 19.22
C ILE A 485 -2.76 27.77 18.55
N CYS A 486 -3.58 28.14 17.56
CA CYS A 486 -4.38 27.19 16.79
C CYS A 486 -3.47 26.12 16.16
N ARG A 487 -2.37 26.53 15.53
CA ARG A 487 -1.38 25.64 14.91
C ARG A 487 -0.74 24.71 15.93
N GLU A 488 -0.26 25.25 17.05
CA GLU A 488 0.39 24.47 18.10
C GLU A 488 -0.57 23.41 18.67
N ARG A 489 -1.81 23.80 18.99
CA ARG A 489 -2.80 22.90 19.58
C ARG A 489 -3.27 21.83 18.61
N LEU A 490 -3.54 22.18 17.35
CA LEU A 490 -3.91 21.22 16.33
C LEU A 490 -2.78 20.22 16.06
N LEU A 491 -1.54 20.69 15.85
CA LEU A 491 -0.41 19.78 15.61
C LEU A 491 -0.13 18.89 16.80
N TYR A 492 -0.24 19.43 18.02
CA TYR A 492 -0.07 18.62 19.22
C TYR A 492 -1.16 17.55 19.30
N ALA A 493 -2.43 17.89 19.10
CA ALA A 493 -3.51 16.90 19.09
C ALA A 493 -3.29 15.83 18.02
N VAL A 494 -3.02 16.26 16.78
CA VAL A 494 -2.85 15.36 15.63
C VAL A 494 -1.64 14.42 15.79
N ARG A 495 -0.54 14.88 16.41
CA ARG A 495 0.68 14.07 16.56
C ARG A 495 0.72 13.23 17.83
N ASN A 496 -0.07 13.57 18.86
CA ASN A 496 -0.03 12.90 20.17
C ASN A 496 -1.33 12.17 20.53
N CYS A 497 -2.41 12.32 19.75
CA CYS A 497 -3.60 11.51 19.93
C CYS A 497 -3.33 10.11 19.36
N VAL A 498 -3.03 9.18 20.26
CA VAL A 498 -2.84 7.76 19.95
C VAL A 498 -4.20 7.08 20.10
N GLU A 499 -4.96 6.96 19.02
CA GLU A 499 -6.03 5.95 18.94
C GLU A 499 -5.98 5.20 17.60
N MET A 500 -5.86 3.87 17.74
CA MET A 500 -5.86 2.79 16.76
C MET A 500 -5.09 3.05 15.46
N ASP A 501 -3.79 3.20 15.63
CA ASP A 501 -2.83 3.08 14.54
C ASP A 501 -2.91 1.73 13.84
N GLY A 502 -3.23 1.76 12.54
CA GLY A 502 -2.56 0.90 11.56
C GLY A 502 -1.28 1.53 10.99
N ASP A 503 -0.95 2.77 11.41
CA ASP A 503 0.10 3.62 10.81
C ASP A 503 1.36 3.81 11.67
N PHE A 504 1.37 3.45 12.96
CA PHE A 504 2.62 3.11 13.64
C PHE A 504 3.03 1.72 13.17
N ARG A 505 4.33 1.51 12.96
CA ARG A 505 4.87 0.15 13.02
C ARG A 505 4.42 -0.43 14.36
N LEU A 506 3.38 -1.26 14.39
CA LEU A 506 2.97 -2.09 15.52
C LEU A 506 4.02 -3.16 15.83
N ALA A 507 5.28 -2.88 15.54
CA ALA A 507 6.41 -3.77 15.65
C ALA A 507 6.94 -3.84 17.09
N ASP A 508 6.87 -2.75 17.86
CA ASP A 508 7.70 -2.65 19.06
C ASP A 508 6.95 -2.86 20.39
N THR A 509 5.66 -2.57 20.47
CA THR A 509 4.93 -2.65 21.76
C THR A 509 4.01 -3.87 21.89
N GLU A 510 3.44 -4.37 20.79
CA GLU A 510 2.51 -5.50 20.84
C GLU A 510 3.22 -6.85 20.92
N MET A 511 4.38 -7.03 20.28
CA MET A 511 5.07 -8.34 20.24
C MET A 511 5.59 -8.82 21.61
N THR A 512 5.78 -7.94 22.59
CA THR A 512 6.32 -8.33 23.91
C THR A 512 5.35 -9.17 24.74
N GLY A 513 4.04 -9.18 24.42
CA GLY A 513 3.01 -9.91 25.16
C GLY A 513 2.58 -11.26 24.57
N TRP A 514 2.90 -11.56 23.30
CA TRP A 514 2.36 -12.71 22.56
C TRP A 514 3.36 -13.85 22.32
N THR A 515 4.62 -13.70 22.73
CA THR A 515 5.69 -14.72 22.54
C THR A 515 5.43 -16.06 23.23
N GLY A 516 4.41 -16.16 24.09
CA GLY A 516 4.04 -17.37 24.82
C GLY A 516 2.65 -17.95 24.53
N ILE A 517 1.88 -17.40 23.57
CA ILE A 517 0.50 -17.83 23.28
C ILE A 517 0.48 -18.61 21.97
N ASN A 518 0.04 -19.87 22.00
CA ASN A 518 -0.10 -20.65 20.78
C ASN A 518 -1.38 -20.21 20.04
N PRO A 519 -1.33 -19.92 18.73
CA PRO A 519 -2.50 -19.48 17.96
C PRO A 519 -3.67 -20.50 17.93
N THR A 520 -3.42 -21.76 18.28
CA THR A 520 -4.48 -22.78 18.44
C THR A 520 -5.07 -22.87 19.85
N ASP A 521 -4.53 -22.13 20.81
CA ASP A 521 -5.06 -22.14 22.17
C ASP A 521 -6.47 -21.54 22.17
N GLN A 522 -7.41 -22.25 22.81
CA GLN A 522 -8.71 -21.67 23.13
C GLN A 522 -8.46 -20.54 24.12
N LEU A 523 -8.47 -19.30 23.61
CA LEU A 523 -8.49 -18.10 24.44
C LEU A 523 -9.70 -18.23 25.37
N ARG A 524 -9.43 -18.49 26.66
CA ARG A 524 -10.46 -18.40 27.70
C ARG A 524 -10.76 -16.91 27.87
N ILE A 525 -11.93 -16.50 27.39
CA ILE A 525 -12.56 -15.22 27.74
C ILE A 525 -13.11 -15.34 29.16
#